data_AF-A0A9W4WV72-F1
#
_entry.id   AF-A0A9W4WV72-F1
#
_cell.length_a   1.000
_cell.length_b   1.000
_cell.length_c   1.000
_cell.angle_alpha   90.00
_cell.angle_beta   90.00
_cell.angle_gamma   90.00
#
_symmetry.space_group_name_H-M   'P 1'
#
loop_
_entity.id
_entity.type
_entity.pdbx_description
1 polymer ?
#
loop_
_entity_poly.entity_id
_entity_poly.type
_entity_poly.pdbx_seq_one_letter_code
_entity_poly.pdbx_strand_id
1 'polypeptide(L)'
;MKPFIFTLIFVLITSPSVFSRTNDDACARIIIGYEKSNRDPEFSANYSDVKECFEEFPYDREIAENTIETIKKTLQGFFVYLSQAKEEPKQGYSFRPVDLIKELDALLTKNYTSEFHFMLNIYTLIAELKDPHLRFLPLCYLRFLYSQQLSLYSVINKDKVQIIKVYDDEIDNNNVDCEVTHIDGRPSMEVIKEFADMSIDLSKDSGARFNSALAALRINEIGDRIISSEQFTLRVILPEKSSIEYSLVCANDVTTTFTREWKIVSKFYD
;
A
#
# COMPACT_ATOMS: atom_id res chain seq x y z
N MET A 1 -64.07 -4.50 -22.18
CA MET A 1 -62.60 -4.48 -22.13
C MET A 1 -62.11 -3.05 -22.27
N LYS A 2 -61.63 -2.46 -21.17
CA LYS A 2 -60.90 -1.17 -21.15
C LYS A 2 -59.54 -1.46 -20.53
N PRO A 3 -58.42 -0.98 -21.10
CA PRO A 3 -57.11 -1.19 -20.49
C PRO A 3 -56.95 -0.24 -19.30
N PHE A 4 -56.57 -0.78 -18.14
CA PHE A 4 -56.06 0.01 -17.03
C PHE A 4 -54.58 0.28 -17.31
N ILE A 5 -54.22 1.55 -17.48
CA ILE A 5 -52.83 2.01 -17.48
C ILE A 5 -52.44 2.23 -16.02
N PHE A 6 -51.56 1.39 -15.49
CA PHE A 6 -50.88 1.62 -14.22
C PHE A 6 -49.66 2.51 -14.48
N THR A 7 -49.77 3.79 -14.13
CA THR A 7 -48.61 4.70 -14.12
C THR A 7 -47.87 4.47 -12.80
N LEU A 8 -46.74 3.75 -12.83
CA LEU A 8 -45.82 3.67 -11.72
C LEU A 8 -45.07 5.00 -11.62
N ILE A 9 -45.39 5.83 -10.63
CA ILE A 9 -44.59 7.02 -10.31
C ILE A 9 -43.39 6.55 -9.50
N PHE A 10 -42.23 6.43 -10.15
CA PHE A 10 -40.95 6.36 -9.45
C PHE A 10 -40.69 7.72 -8.80
N VAL A 11 -40.96 7.82 -7.50
CA VAL A 11 -40.44 8.92 -6.70
C VAL A 11 -38.95 8.66 -6.53
N LEU A 12 -38.13 9.30 -7.37
CA LEU A 12 -36.72 9.47 -7.15
C LEU A 12 -36.55 10.29 -5.87
N ILE A 13 -36.38 9.62 -4.73
CA ILE A 13 -35.82 10.25 -3.54
C ILE A 13 -34.33 10.43 -3.82
N THR A 14 -33.99 11.45 -4.59
CA THR A 14 -32.65 12.02 -4.53
C THR A 14 -32.59 12.77 -3.20
N SER A 15 -32.22 12.10 -2.12
CA SER A 15 -31.66 12.80 -0.97
C SER A 15 -30.30 13.31 -1.42
N PRO A 16 -30.11 14.62 -1.65
CA PRO A 16 -28.75 15.10 -1.72
C PRO A 16 -28.26 15.05 -0.28
N SER A 17 -27.51 14.01 0.07
CA SER A 17 -26.55 14.13 1.15
C SER A 17 -25.54 15.18 0.69
N VAL A 18 -25.91 16.44 0.90
CA VAL A 18 -24.97 17.55 0.88
C VAL A 18 -24.02 17.24 2.03
N PHE A 19 -22.94 16.53 1.74
CA PHE A 19 -21.77 16.49 2.61
C PHE A 19 -21.39 17.95 2.82
N SER A 20 -21.70 18.44 4.02
CA SER A 20 -21.35 19.79 4.43
C SER A 20 -19.83 19.86 4.39
N ARG A 21 -19.28 20.53 3.36
CA ARG A 21 -17.84 20.80 3.25
C ARG A 21 -17.44 21.82 4.33
N THR A 22 -17.39 21.39 5.59
CA THR A 22 -16.73 22.16 6.65
C THR A 22 -15.26 21.78 6.68
N ASN A 23 -14.39 22.70 7.14
CA ASN A 23 -12.96 22.43 7.31
C ASN A 23 -12.67 21.36 8.39
N ASP A 24 -13.69 20.89 9.10
CA ASP A 24 -13.55 19.91 10.18
C ASP A 24 -13.46 18.45 9.65
N ASP A 25 -13.98 18.17 8.44
CA ASP A 25 -13.93 16.86 7.78
C ASP A 25 -12.59 16.67 7.05
N ALA A 26 -11.85 15.61 7.38
CA ALA A 26 -10.50 15.39 6.88
C ALA A 26 -10.48 15.07 5.38
N CYS A 27 -11.46 14.30 4.89
CA CYS A 27 -11.61 14.03 3.47
C CYS A 27 -11.90 15.31 2.68
N ALA A 28 -12.71 16.20 3.22
CA ALA A 28 -13.05 17.49 2.64
C ALA A 28 -11.83 18.42 2.59
N ARG A 29 -10.97 18.41 3.62
CA ARG A 29 -9.71 19.19 3.61
C ARG A 29 -8.80 18.80 2.45
N ILE A 30 -8.70 17.50 2.12
CA ILE A 30 -7.92 17.02 0.97
C ILE A 30 -8.48 17.60 -0.34
N ILE A 31 -9.79 17.49 -0.57
CA ILE A 31 -10.45 18.01 -1.79
C ILE A 31 -10.33 19.54 -1.88
N ILE A 32 -10.54 20.25 -0.78
CA ILE A 32 -10.40 21.71 -0.74
C ILE A 32 -8.95 22.12 -1.02
N GLY A 33 -7.97 21.38 -0.49
CA GLY A 33 -6.55 21.58 -0.78
C GLY A 33 -6.24 21.42 -2.26
N TYR A 34 -6.76 20.36 -2.87
CA TYR A 34 -6.65 20.12 -4.31
C TYR A 34 -7.29 21.24 -5.14
N GLU A 35 -8.52 21.66 -4.82
CA GLU A 35 -9.19 22.78 -5.49
C GLU A 35 -8.38 24.08 -5.38
N LYS A 36 -7.81 24.37 -4.20
CA LYS A 36 -6.94 25.54 -3.95
C LYS A 36 -5.61 25.49 -4.69
N SER A 37 -5.10 24.30 -5.00
CA SER A 37 -3.92 24.13 -5.86
C SER A 37 -4.19 24.45 -7.34
N ASN A 38 -5.42 24.89 -7.69
CA ASN A 38 -5.92 24.99 -9.05
C ASN A 38 -5.90 23.65 -9.79
N ARG A 39 -6.20 22.56 -9.06
CA ARG A 39 -6.21 21.21 -9.61
C ARG A 39 -4.84 20.78 -10.18
N ASP A 40 -3.79 21.04 -9.42
CA ASP A 40 -2.43 20.62 -9.79
C ASP A 40 -2.35 19.09 -9.77
N PRO A 41 -2.01 18.41 -10.88
CA PRO A 41 -1.85 16.96 -10.91
C PRO A 41 -0.74 16.47 -9.95
N GLU A 42 0.19 17.35 -9.57
CA GLU A 42 1.26 17.07 -8.61
C GLU A 42 0.90 17.44 -7.16
N PHE A 43 -0.37 17.80 -6.90
CA PHE A 43 -0.86 18.11 -5.56
C PHE A 43 -0.60 16.95 -4.60
N SER A 44 0.21 17.22 -3.58
CA SER A 44 0.46 16.29 -2.49
C SER A 44 -0.50 16.56 -1.32
N ALA A 45 -1.32 15.57 -0.98
CA ALA A 45 -2.14 15.62 0.22
C ALA A 45 -1.29 15.54 1.50
N ASN A 46 -1.76 16.17 2.59
CA ASN A 46 -1.13 16.01 3.89
C ASN A 46 -1.36 14.60 4.43
N TYR A 47 -0.31 13.99 4.99
CA TYR A 47 -0.38 12.66 5.59
C TYR A 47 -1.46 12.55 6.69
N SER A 48 -1.53 13.54 7.59
CA SER A 48 -2.50 13.54 8.68
C SER A 48 -3.94 13.58 8.20
N ASP A 49 -4.23 14.39 7.17
CA ASP A 49 -5.57 14.50 6.60
C ASP A 49 -5.98 13.18 5.91
N VAL A 50 -5.04 12.52 5.21
CA VAL A 50 -5.29 11.21 4.58
C VAL A 50 -5.57 10.13 5.63
N LYS A 51 -4.74 10.08 6.68
CA LYS A 51 -4.92 9.12 7.79
C LYS A 51 -6.27 9.32 8.48
N GLU A 52 -6.60 10.55 8.84
CA GLU A 52 -7.85 10.88 9.51
C GLU A 52 -9.06 10.58 8.63
N CYS A 53 -9.00 10.92 7.33
CA CYS A 53 -10.05 10.61 6.35
C CYS A 53 -10.32 9.09 6.25
N PHE A 54 -9.27 8.27 6.23
CA PHE A 54 -9.44 6.81 6.21
C PHE A 54 -10.05 6.29 7.52
N GLU A 55 -9.64 6.84 8.65
CA GLU A 55 -10.10 6.42 9.98
C GLU A 55 -11.49 6.95 10.36
N GLU A 56 -12.03 7.92 9.62
CA GLU A 56 -13.33 8.57 9.88
C GLU A 56 -14.53 7.62 9.75
N PHE A 57 -14.41 6.58 8.92
CA PHE A 57 -15.48 5.61 8.71
C PHE A 57 -15.54 4.61 9.87
N PRO A 58 -16.64 4.58 10.66
CA PRO A 58 -16.73 3.70 11.82
C PRO A 58 -16.84 2.24 11.40
N TYR A 59 -16.29 1.35 12.21
CA TYR A 59 -16.46 -0.09 12.00
C TYR A 59 -17.93 -0.51 12.20
N ASP A 60 -18.50 -1.17 11.20
CA ASP A 60 -19.83 -1.78 11.27
C ASP A 60 -19.69 -3.32 11.33
N ARG A 61 -20.22 -3.90 12.40
CA ARG A 61 -20.18 -5.34 12.68
C ARG A 61 -20.90 -6.17 11.62
N GLU A 62 -22.08 -5.74 11.19
CA GLU A 62 -22.92 -6.48 10.25
C GLU A 62 -22.30 -6.48 8.85
N ILE A 63 -21.77 -5.33 8.42
CA ILE A 63 -21.01 -5.21 7.17
C ILE A 63 -19.76 -6.09 7.21
N ALA A 64 -19.03 -6.09 8.33
CA ALA A 64 -17.84 -6.92 8.50
C ALA A 64 -18.16 -8.42 8.43
N GLU A 65 -19.20 -8.89 9.12
CA GLU A 65 -19.64 -10.28 9.08
C GLU A 65 -20.03 -10.71 7.65
N ASN A 66 -20.83 -9.90 6.96
CA ASN A 66 -21.23 -10.15 5.58
C ASN A 66 -20.03 -10.17 4.61
N THR A 67 -19.05 -9.29 4.84
CA THR A 67 -17.81 -9.22 4.04
C THR A 67 -17.00 -10.50 4.22
N ILE A 68 -16.74 -10.92 5.46
CA ILE A 68 -15.98 -12.14 5.77
C ILE A 68 -16.68 -13.37 5.20
N GLU A 69 -17.99 -13.50 5.38
CA GLU A 69 -18.77 -14.63 4.83
C GLU A 69 -18.72 -14.68 3.30
N THR A 70 -18.78 -13.53 2.63
CA THR A 70 -18.66 -13.45 1.17
C THR A 70 -17.28 -13.89 0.69
N ILE A 71 -16.23 -13.42 1.34
CA ILE A 71 -14.85 -13.80 1.03
C ILE A 71 -14.65 -15.30 1.26
N LYS A 72 -15.07 -15.84 2.40
CA LYS A 72 -14.96 -17.26 2.73
C LYS A 72 -15.64 -18.14 1.68
N LYS A 73 -16.89 -17.83 1.31
CA LYS A 73 -17.63 -18.57 0.26
C LYS A 73 -16.91 -18.53 -1.08
N THR A 74 -16.35 -17.37 -1.44
CA THR A 74 -15.59 -17.22 -2.69
C THR A 74 -14.32 -18.06 -2.67
N LEU A 75 -13.54 -18.00 -1.59
CA LEU A 75 -12.33 -18.80 -1.43
C LEU A 75 -12.63 -20.30 -1.46
N GLN A 76 -13.64 -20.75 -0.74
CA GLN A 76 -14.03 -22.17 -0.70
C GLN A 76 -14.56 -22.69 -2.03
N GLY A 77 -15.23 -21.84 -2.82
CA GLY A 77 -15.78 -22.21 -4.12
C GLY A 77 -14.78 -22.16 -5.27
N PHE A 78 -13.80 -21.24 -5.22
CA PHE A 78 -12.99 -20.90 -6.40
C PHE A 78 -11.47 -20.91 -6.17
N PHE A 79 -10.99 -20.74 -4.93
CA PHE A 79 -9.55 -20.69 -4.68
C PHE A 79 -8.97 -22.10 -4.54
N VAL A 80 -8.39 -22.60 -5.63
CA VAL A 80 -7.87 -23.97 -5.73
C VAL A 80 -6.71 -24.27 -4.77
N TYR A 81 -5.99 -23.25 -4.29
CA TYR A 81 -4.86 -23.40 -3.39
C TYR A 81 -5.21 -23.27 -1.89
N LEU A 82 -6.50 -23.29 -1.54
CA LEU A 82 -6.94 -23.05 -0.16
C LEU A 82 -6.39 -24.08 0.85
N SER A 83 -6.27 -25.35 0.46
CA SER A 83 -5.66 -26.39 1.32
C SER A 83 -4.15 -26.19 1.44
N GLN A 84 -3.48 -25.91 0.32
CA GLN A 84 -2.03 -25.70 0.25
C GLN A 84 -1.58 -24.44 0.99
N ALA A 85 -2.45 -23.44 1.14
CA ALA A 85 -2.15 -22.26 1.95
C ALA A 85 -1.84 -22.61 3.42
N LYS A 86 -2.38 -23.73 3.92
CA LYS A 86 -2.20 -24.19 5.31
C LYS A 86 -0.98 -25.08 5.51
N GLU A 87 -0.29 -25.46 4.43
CA GLU A 87 0.85 -26.36 4.50
C GLU A 87 2.10 -25.61 4.94
N GLU A 88 2.97 -26.30 5.68
CA GLU A 88 4.29 -25.78 6.05
C GLU A 88 5.10 -25.43 4.79
N PRO A 89 5.76 -24.25 4.76
CA PRO A 89 6.66 -23.92 3.67
C PRO A 89 7.77 -24.97 3.56
N LYS A 90 8.12 -25.34 2.33
CA LYS A 90 9.32 -26.15 2.11
C LYS A 90 10.55 -25.39 2.60
N GLN A 91 11.59 -26.14 3.00
CA GLN A 91 12.87 -25.56 3.40
C GLN A 91 13.36 -24.54 2.36
N GLY A 92 13.71 -23.34 2.84
CA GLY A 92 14.18 -22.24 2.00
C GLY A 92 13.13 -21.16 1.71
N TYR A 93 11.85 -21.39 2.01
CA TYR A 93 10.82 -20.35 1.93
C TYR A 93 10.52 -19.74 3.31
N SER A 94 10.30 -18.42 3.36
CA SER A 94 10.08 -17.66 4.59
C SER A 94 8.64 -17.19 4.83
N PHE A 95 7.66 -17.66 4.04
CA PHE A 95 6.24 -17.35 4.28
C PHE A 95 5.64 -18.29 5.32
N ARG A 96 4.70 -17.80 6.14
CA ARG A 96 4.02 -18.64 7.13
C ARG A 96 2.87 -19.45 6.50
N PRO A 97 2.49 -20.60 7.08
CA PRO A 97 1.23 -21.25 6.77
C PRO A 97 0.04 -20.39 7.23
N VAL A 98 -1.01 -20.35 6.41
CA VAL A 98 -2.20 -19.54 6.66
C VAL A 98 -3.45 -20.41 6.50
N ASP A 99 -4.14 -20.65 7.63
CA ASP A 99 -5.53 -21.13 7.59
C ASP A 99 -6.46 -19.96 7.29
N LEU A 100 -6.57 -19.61 6.01
CA LEU A 100 -7.33 -18.44 5.56
C LEU A 100 -8.75 -18.37 6.13
N ILE A 101 -9.48 -19.48 6.16
CA ILE A 101 -10.87 -19.48 6.66
C ILE A 101 -10.89 -19.18 8.16
N LYS A 102 -10.02 -19.84 8.94
CA LYS A 102 -9.93 -19.62 10.38
C LYS A 102 -9.43 -18.22 10.72
N GLU A 103 -8.45 -17.72 9.98
CA GLU A 103 -7.86 -16.39 10.19
C GLU A 103 -8.87 -15.28 9.83
N LEU A 104 -9.65 -15.46 8.77
CA LEU A 104 -10.76 -14.56 8.44
C LEU A 104 -11.81 -14.52 9.55
N ASP A 105 -12.18 -15.67 10.12
CA ASP A 105 -13.09 -15.73 11.28
C ASP A 105 -12.48 -15.03 12.51
N ALA A 106 -11.17 -15.16 12.72
CA ALA A 106 -10.46 -14.50 13.82
C ALA A 106 -10.41 -12.96 13.66
N LEU A 107 -10.54 -12.42 12.45
CA LEU A 107 -10.67 -10.97 12.27
C LEU A 107 -11.95 -10.45 12.94
N LEU A 108 -13.05 -11.20 12.89
CA LEU A 108 -14.32 -10.80 13.52
C LEU A 108 -14.26 -10.75 15.05
N THR A 109 -13.24 -11.32 15.69
CA THR A 109 -13.08 -11.25 17.15
C THR A 109 -12.20 -10.08 17.60
N LYS A 110 -11.62 -9.33 16.67
CA LYS A 110 -10.79 -8.15 16.97
C LYS A 110 -11.67 -6.92 17.21
N ASN A 111 -11.19 -6.01 18.06
CA ASN A 111 -11.85 -4.74 18.34
C ASN A 111 -11.40 -3.67 17.34
N TYR A 112 -12.18 -3.47 16.29
CA TYR A 112 -11.96 -2.40 15.33
C TYR A 112 -12.76 -1.15 15.71
N THR A 113 -12.13 0.00 15.58
CA THR A 113 -12.79 1.31 15.70
C THR A 113 -13.20 1.87 14.35
N SER A 114 -12.47 1.52 13.29
CA SER A 114 -12.70 2.01 11.93
C SER A 114 -12.77 0.85 10.92
N GLU A 115 -13.61 1.03 9.90
CA GLU A 115 -13.69 0.13 8.75
C GLU A 115 -12.34 0.00 8.03
N PHE A 116 -11.55 1.08 7.96
CA PHE A 116 -10.22 1.07 7.35
C PHE A 116 -9.31 -0.01 7.92
N HIS A 117 -9.19 -0.06 9.25
CA HIS A 117 -8.33 -1.05 9.93
C HIS A 117 -8.81 -2.49 9.72
N PHE A 118 -10.13 -2.70 9.64
CA PHE A 118 -10.71 -4.00 9.34
C PHE A 118 -10.38 -4.43 7.90
N MET A 119 -10.65 -3.57 6.92
CA MET A 119 -10.41 -3.85 5.51
C MET A 119 -8.91 -4.05 5.20
N LEU A 120 -8.04 -3.26 5.83
CA LEU A 120 -6.60 -3.40 5.67
C LEU A 120 -6.09 -4.72 6.28
N ASN A 121 -6.66 -5.20 7.38
CA ASN A 121 -6.30 -6.51 7.92
C ASN A 121 -6.73 -7.67 7.02
N ILE A 122 -7.85 -7.56 6.29
CA ILE A 122 -8.20 -8.54 5.26
C ILE A 122 -7.18 -8.50 4.12
N TYR A 123 -6.86 -7.29 3.63
CA TYR A 123 -5.85 -7.09 2.58
C TYR A 123 -4.52 -7.76 2.97
N THR A 124 -4.02 -7.46 4.17
CA THR A 124 -2.74 -7.98 4.67
C THR A 124 -2.78 -9.49 4.86
N LEU A 125 -3.87 -10.05 5.42
CA LEU A 125 -4.03 -11.50 5.57
C LEU A 125 -3.95 -12.23 4.22
N ILE A 126 -4.60 -11.69 3.18
CA ILE A 126 -4.53 -12.28 1.83
C ILE A 126 -3.12 -12.13 1.25
N ALA A 127 -2.47 -10.98 1.44
CA ALA A 127 -1.10 -10.72 0.98
C ALA A 127 -0.07 -11.67 1.61
N GLU A 128 -0.30 -12.19 2.82
CA GLU A 128 0.59 -13.15 3.48
C GLU A 128 0.74 -14.48 2.72
N LEU A 129 -0.19 -14.83 1.82
CA LEU A 129 -0.07 -16.03 0.99
C LEU A 129 1.03 -15.92 -0.07
N LYS A 130 1.49 -14.70 -0.34
CA LYS A 130 2.50 -14.39 -1.36
C LYS A 130 2.11 -14.89 -2.75
N ASP A 131 0.81 -14.79 -3.05
CA ASP A 131 0.21 -15.12 -4.34
C ASP A 131 -0.31 -13.85 -5.01
N PRO A 132 0.38 -13.34 -6.06
CA PRO A 132 -0.03 -12.11 -6.72
C PRO A 132 -1.36 -12.22 -7.48
N HIS A 133 -1.94 -13.43 -7.61
CA HIS A 133 -3.20 -13.66 -8.30
C HIS A 133 -4.40 -13.72 -7.35
N LEU A 134 -4.17 -13.81 -6.03
CA LEU A 134 -5.23 -13.71 -5.03
C LEU A 134 -5.12 -12.36 -4.33
N ARG A 135 -6.12 -11.49 -4.55
CA ARG A 135 -6.13 -10.14 -3.97
C ARG A 135 -7.50 -9.79 -3.41
N PHE A 136 -7.50 -9.16 -2.25
CA PHE A 136 -8.61 -8.37 -1.75
C PHE A 136 -8.22 -6.91 -1.87
N LEU A 137 -8.96 -6.10 -2.63
CA LEU A 137 -8.60 -4.71 -2.91
C LEU A 137 -9.64 -3.76 -2.31
N PRO A 138 -9.39 -3.18 -1.13
CA PRO A 138 -10.26 -2.15 -0.56
C PRO A 138 -10.01 -0.83 -1.28
N LEU A 139 -10.60 -0.68 -2.48
CA LEU A 139 -10.26 0.40 -3.42
C LEU A 139 -10.36 1.82 -2.84
N CYS A 140 -11.26 2.06 -1.88
CA CYS A 140 -11.39 3.35 -1.19
C CYS A 140 -10.15 3.71 -0.36
N TYR A 141 -9.43 2.72 0.16
CA TYR A 141 -8.26 2.89 1.03
C TYR A 141 -6.93 2.71 0.29
N LEU A 142 -6.98 2.40 -1.01
CA LEU A 142 -5.81 2.26 -1.90
C LEU A 142 -5.78 3.37 -2.97
N ARG A 143 -6.44 4.51 -2.68
CA ARG A 143 -6.58 5.63 -3.64
C ARG A 143 -5.33 6.48 -3.79
N PHE A 144 -4.49 6.51 -2.76
CA PHE A 144 -3.29 7.32 -2.73
C PHE A 144 -2.05 6.50 -3.05
N LEU A 145 -1.11 7.15 -3.71
CA LEU A 145 0.25 6.69 -3.90
C LEU A 145 1.15 7.50 -2.96
N TYR A 146 1.98 6.81 -2.19
CA TYR A 146 2.90 7.42 -1.24
C TYR A 146 4.31 7.24 -1.78
N SER A 147 4.93 8.32 -2.25
CA SER A 147 6.28 8.33 -2.81
C SER A 147 7.27 9.00 -1.87
N GLN A 148 8.44 8.40 -1.70
CA GLN A 148 9.60 9.03 -1.04
C GLN A 148 10.42 9.90 -2.01
N GLN A 149 10.02 9.97 -3.30
CA GLN A 149 10.70 10.72 -4.36
C GLN A 149 12.19 10.34 -4.51
N LEU A 150 12.49 9.09 -4.17
CA LEU A 150 13.80 8.48 -4.36
C LEU A 150 13.61 6.99 -4.62
N SER A 151 14.60 6.40 -5.26
CA SER A 151 14.59 5.00 -5.65
C SER A 151 15.84 4.32 -5.11
N LEU A 152 15.72 3.12 -4.54
CA LEU A 152 16.82 2.40 -3.90
C LEU A 152 17.17 1.14 -4.67
N TYR A 153 18.45 0.77 -4.77
CA TYR A 153 18.88 -0.46 -5.42
C TYR A 153 19.90 -1.22 -4.58
N SER A 154 20.07 -2.52 -4.85
CA SER A 154 21.04 -3.35 -4.15
C SER A 154 22.20 -3.73 -5.06
N VAL A 155 23.42 -3.69 -4.52
CA VAL A 155 24.65 -4.11 -5.18
C VAL A 155 25.54 -4.92 -4.25
N ILE A 156 26.48 -5.65 -4.84
CA ILE A 156 27.57 -6.30 -4.11
C ILE A 156 28.77 -5.35 -4.13
N ASN A 157 29.24 -4.95 -2.96
CA ASN A 157 30.41 -4.08 -2.83
C ASN A 157 31.73 -4.85 -3.08
N LYS A 158 32.86 -4.15 -2.99
CA LYS A 158 34.20 -4.74 -3.22
C LYS A 158 34.54 -5.86 -2.23
N ASP A 159 33.97 -5.80 -1.03
CA ASP A 159 34.15 -6.80 0.03
C ASP A 159 33.18 -7.99 -0.07
N LYS A 160 32.46 -8.09 -1.20
CA LYS A 160 31.44 -9.12 -1.47
C LYS A 160 30.25 -9.07 -0.51
N VAL A 161 30.01 -7.91 0.11
CA VAL A 161 28.85 -7.66 0.97
C VAL A 161 27.75 -7.00 0.14
N GLN A 162 26.53 -7.48 0.33
CA GLN A 162 25.36 -6.87 -0.28
C GLN A 162 25.00 -5.59 0.48
N ILE A 163 24.92 -4.47 -0.23
CA ILE A 163 24.58 -3.15 0.30
C ILE A 163 23.39 -2.55 -0.44
N ILE A 164 22.82 -1.48 0.11
CA ILE A 164 21.74 -0.69 -0.48
C ILE A 164 22.31 0.66 -0.88
N LYS A 165 21.92 1.17 -2.04
CA LYS A 165 22.32 2.47 -2.55
C LYS A 165 21.12 3.25 -3.08
N VAL A 166 21.27 4.56 -3.17
CA VAL A 166 20.31 5.43 -3.85
C VAL A 166 20.54 5.34 -5.35
N TYR A 167 19.54 4.88 -6.09
CA TYR A 167 19.56 4.79 -7.56
C TYR A 167 19.24 6.15 -8.18
N ASP A 168 18.21 6.81 -7.66
CA ASP A 168 17.73 8.12 -8.11
C ASP A 168 17.13 8.86 -6.91
N ASP A 169 17.23 10.19 -6.91
CA ASP A 169 16.66 11.08 -5.89
C ASP A 169 16.19 12.37 -6.57
N GLU A 170 14.87 12.53 -6.69
CA GLU A 170 14.23 13.65 -7.39
C GLU A 170 14.43 14.98 -6.64
N ILE A 171 14.78 14.94 -5.35
CA ILE A 171 14.91 16.12 -4.50
C ILE A 171 16.38 16.54 -4.36
N ASP A 172 17.29 15.57 -4.13
CA ASP A 172 18.72 15.85 -3.97
C ASP A 172 19.59 14.82 -4.70
N ASN A 173 19.96 15.17 -5.93
CA ASN A 173 20.79 14.33 -6.79
C ASN A 173 22.21 14.07 -6.23
N ASN A 174 22.66 14.77 -5.18
CA ASN A 174 23.94 14.46 -4.53
C ASN A 174 23.90 13.15 -3.74
N ASN A 175 22.71 12.64 -3.42
CA ASN A 175 22.54 11.37 -2.71
C ASN A 175 22.74 10.15 -3.62
N VAL A 176 22.69 10.31 -4.94
CA VAL A 176 22.82 9.22 -5.90
C VAL A 176 24.14 8.49 -5.71
N ASP A 177 24.09 7.15 -5.77
CA ASP A 177 25.19 6.21 -5.53
C ASP A 177 25.76 6.18 -4.10
N CYS A 178 25.26 6.99 -3.17
CA CYS A 178 25.58 6.86 -1.76
C CYS A 178 24.98 5.58 -1.18
N GLU A 179 25.71 4.96 -0.25
CA GLU A 179 25.25 3.78 0.48
C GLU A 179 24.22 4.19 1.53
N VAL A 180 23.04 3.58 1.50
CA VAL A 180 22.05 3.70 2.58
C VAL A 180 22.45 2.72 3.67
N THR A 181 22.96 3.23 4.77
CA THR A 181 23.42 2.39 5.89
C THR A 181 22.29 2.10 6.87
N HIS A 182 21.48 3.12 7.16
CA HIS A 182 20.38 3.02 8.12
C HIS A 182 19.11 3.64 7.57
N ILE A 183 17.99 3.07 8.01
CA ILE A 183 16.63 3.58 7.80
C ILE A 183 15.96 3.60 9.16
N ASP A 184 15.50 4.78 9.60
CA ASP A 184 14.98 5.02 10.95
C ASP A 184 15.91 4.47 12.05
N GLY A 185 17.22 4.71 11.92
CA GLY A 185 18.24 4.24 12.86
C GLY A 185 18.51 2.72 12.86
N ARG A 186 17.85 1.93 12.01
CA ARG A 186 18.07 0.48 11.88
C ARG A 186 18.85 0.14 10.60
N PRO A 187 19.64 -0.94 10.55
CA PRO A 187 20.37 -1.33 9.34
C PRO A 187 19.44 -1.43 8.11
N SER A 188 19.77 -0.72 7.04
CA SER A 188 18.92 -0.60 5.85
C SER A 188 18.50 -1.95 5.26
N MET A 189 19.46 -2.89 5.17
CA MET A 189 19.24 -4.23 4.66
C MET A 189 18.22 -5.02 5.49
N GLU A 190 18.21 -4.85 6.81
CA GLU A 190 17.26 -5.52 7.70
C GLU A 190 15.86 -4.93 7.50
N VAL A 191 15.74 -3.60 7.49
CA VAL A 191 14.47 -2.90 7.30
C VAL A 191 13.81 -3.26 5.96
N ILE A 192 14.59 -3.30 4.87
CA ILE A 192 14.06 -3.61 3.54
C ILE A 192 13.66 -5.10 3.44
N LYS A 193 14.42 -6.02 4.06
CA LYS A 193 14.03 -7.44 4.11
C LYS A 193 12.74 -7.64 4.89
N GLU A 194 12.61 -7.00 6.05
CA GLU A 194 11.40 -7.06 6.87
C GLU A 194 10.19 -6.51 6.09
N PHE A 195 10.34 -5.35 5.46
CA PHE A 195 9.30 -4.79 4.58
C PHE A 195 8.93 -5.75 3.45
N ALA A 196 9.92 -6.34 2.77
CA ALA A 196 9.68 -7.27 1.67
C ALA A 196 8.93 -8.53 2.13
N ASP A 197 9.27 -9.07 3.30
CA ASP A 197 8.61 -10.26 3.84
C ASP A 197 7.21 -9.95 4.37
N MET A 198 6.98 -8.77 4.95
CA MET A 198 5.68 -8.41 5.51
C MET A 198 4.71 -7.84 4.47
N SER A 199 5.15 -6.90 3.63
CA SER A 199 4.27 -6.05 2.84
C SER A 199 4.15 -6.46 1.37
N ILE A 200 5.12 -7.18 0.81
CA ILE A 200 5.09 -7.57 -0.61
C ILE A 200 4.34 -8.90 -0.76
N ASP A 201 3.28 -8.89 -1.55
CA ASP A 201 2.38 -10.02 -1.83
C ASP A 201 2.83 -10.87 -3.04
N LEU A 202 3.95 -10.50 -3.66
CA LEU A 202 4.49 -11.15 -4.85
C LEU A 202 5.46 -12.28 -4.48
N SER A 203 5.19 -13.49 -4.98
CA SER A 203 6.12 -14.63 -4.95
C SER A 203 6.44 -15.18 -3.55
N LYS A 204 6.47 -16.50 -3.47
CA LYS A 204 6.91 -17.23 -2.28
C LYS A 204 8.41 -17.11 -2.01
N ASP A 205 9.21 -16.79 -3.02
CA ASP A 205 10.65 -16.57 -2.92
C ASP A 205 11.00 -15.22 -2.27
N SER A 206 11.78 -15.24 -1.19
CA SER A 206 12.15 -14.02 -0.45
C SER A 206 13.09 -13.11 -1.24
N GLY A 207 13.95 -13.67 -2.11
CA GLY A 207 14.81 -12.90 -2.98
C GLY A 207 14.02 -12.11 -4.03
N ALA A 208 12.98 -12.73 -4.61
CA ALA A 208 12.05 -12.06 -5.51
C ALA A 208 11.33 -10.90 -4.82
N ARG A 209 10.82 -11.11 -3.59
CA ARG A 209 10.21 -10.03 -2.79
C ARG A 209 11.18 -8.91 -2.49
N PHE A 210 12.39 -9.25 -2.04
CA PHE A 210 13.44 -8.28 -1.75
C PHE A 210 13.77 -7.43 -2.98
N ASN A 211 13.93 -8.06 -4.15
CA ASN A 211 14.16 -7.35 -5.40
C ASN A 211 12.96 -6.45 -5.78
N SER A 212 11.73 -6.86 -5.48
CA SER A 212 10.55 -6.02 -5.71
C SER A 212 10.42 -4.85 -4.75
N ALA A 213 11.02 -4.92 -3.57
CA ALA A 213 11.10 -3.78 -2.66
C ALA A 213 11.97 -2.65 -3.24
N LEU A 214 12.90 -3.00 -4.12
CA LEU A 214 13.90 -2.10 -4.69
C LEU A 214 13.60 -1.72 -6.15
N ALA A 215 14.29 -0.68 -6.59
CA ALA A 215 14.37 -0.20 -7.96
C ALA A 215 14.87 -1.32 -8.90
N ALA A 216 14.05 -1.65 -9.90
CA ALA A 216 14.45 -2.52 -11.01
C ALA A 216 14.21 -1.81 -12.34
N LEU A 217 15.08 -2.00 -13.32
CA LEU A 217 14.94 -1.39 -14.65
C LEU A 217 14.27 -2.35 -15.63
N ARG A 218 13.29 -1.82 -16.38
CA ARG A 218 12.74 -2.47 -17.58
C ARG A 218 12.85 -1.54 -18.78
N ILE A 219 12.80 -2.12 -19.97
CA ILE A 219 12.70 -1.38 -21.22
C ILE A 219 11.22 -1.32 -21.60
N ASN A 220 10.69 -0.12 -21.88
CA ASN A 220 9.33 0.05 -22.34
C ASN A 220 9.19 -0.28 -23.85
N GLU A 221 7.97 -0.19 -24.40
CA GLU A 221 7.69 -0.55 -25.81
C GLU A 221 8.45 0.31 -26.82
N ILE A 222 8.88 1.51 -26.44
CA ILE A 222 9.60 2.47 -27.30
C ILE A 222 11.12 2.45 -27.07
N GLY A 223 11.62 1.57 -26.19
CA GLY A 223 13.05 1.37 -25.96
C GLY A 223 13.65 2.16 -24.79
N ASP A 224 12.86 2.94 -24.05
CA ASP A 224 13.35 3.70 -22.90
C ASP A 224 13.48 2.82 -21.66
N ARG A 225 14.51 3.12 -20.87
CA ARG A 225 14.67 2.52 -19.54
C ARG A 225 13.73 3.22 -18.57
N ILE A 226 12.89 2.43 -17.92
CA ILE A 226 11.98 2.92 -16.88
C ILE A 226 12.13 2.06 -15.63
N ILE A 227 11.88 2.68 -14.48
CA ILE A 227 11.78 1.97 -13.20
C ILE A 227 10.53 1.08 -13.26
N SER A 228 10.66 -0.16 -12.84
CA SER A 228 9.66 -1.23 -12.98
C SER A 228 9.15 -1.78 -11.65
N SER A 229 9.90 -1.54 -10.58
CA SER A 229 9.60 -1.91 -9.20
C SER A 229 10.30 -0.92 -8.30
N GLU A 230 9.73 -0.62 -7.13
CA GLU A 230 10.33 0.24 -6.08
C GLU A 230 9.40 0.27 -4.84
N GLN A 231 8.83 -0.89 -4.47
CA GLN A 231 7.70 -0.92 -3.53
C GLN A 231 8.03 -0.40 -2.12
N PHE A 232 9.31 -0.36 -1.75
CA PHE A 232 9.72 0.22 -0.47
C PHE A 232 9.52 1.74 -0.42
N THR A 233 9.89 2.44 -1.49
CA THR A 233 9.85 3.91 -1.60
C THR A 233 8.58 4.42 -2.30
N LEU A 234 7.84 3.53 -2.96
CA LEU A 234 6.55 3.82 -3.60
C LEU A 234 5.47 2.84 -3.11
N ARG A 235 4.57 3.32 -2.26
CA ARG A 235 3.57 2.49 -1.59
C ARG A 235 2.14 2.85 -2.01
N VAL A 236 1.24 1.89 -1.89
CA VAL A 236 -0.22 2.07 -2.09
C VAL A 236 -1.03 1.93 -0.79
N ILE A 237 -0.38 1.47 0.27
CA ILE A 237 -0.94 1.37 1.61
C ILE A 237 -0.41 2.57 2.39
N LEU A 238 -1.28 3.19 3.19
CA LEU A 238 -0.89 4.25 4.12
C LEU A 238 0.29 3.77 4.98
N PRO A 239 1.47 4.40 4.87
CA PRO A 239 2.63 4.08 5.69
C PRO A 239 2.32 4.36 7.17
N GLU A 240 2.97 3.67 8.10
CA GLU A 240 2.72 3.87 9.54
C GLU A 240 3.18 5.26 10.04
N LYS A 241 4.24 5.80 9.43
CA LYS A 241 4.85 7.10 9.75
C LYS A 241 4.68 8.08 8.59
N SER A 242 4.59 9.37 8.91
CA SER A 242 4.53 10.45 7.91
C SER A 242 5.83 10.64 7.11
N SER A 243 6.95 10.15 7.65
CA SER A 243 8.26 10.20 7.02
C SER A 243 9.15 9.02 7.38
N ILE A 244 10.24 8.89 6.62
CA ILE A 244 11.34 7.97 6.84
C ILE A 244 12.64 8.77 6.97
N GLU A 245 13.47 8.44 7.93
CA GLU A 245 14.84 8.93 8.02
C GLU A 245 15.83 7.97 7.33
N TYR A 246 16.74 8.52 6.54
CA TYR A 246 17.82 7.79 5.88
C TYR A 246 19.18 8.30 6.35
N SER A 247 20.08 7.38 6.70
CA SER A 247 21.49 7.68 6.92
C SER A 247 22.33 7.13 5.78
N LEU A 248 23.07 8.01 5.12
CA LEU A 248 23.89 7.71 3.96
C LEU A 248 25.38 7.79 4.26
N VAL A 249 26.17 7.00 3.55
CA VAL A 249 27.62 7.19 3.40
C VAL A 249 27.92 7.38 1.92
N CYS A 250 28.41 8.57 1.57
CA CYS A 250 28.77 8.95 0.21
C CYS A 250 30.27 8.80 -0.05
N ALA A 251 30.72 9.14 -1.27
CA ALA A 251 32.15 9.20 -1.57
C ALA A 251 32.89 10.12 -0.57
N ASN A 252 34.11 9.71 -0.19
CA ASN A 252 34.95 10.33 0.86
C ASN A 252 34.47 10.11 2.30
N ASP A 253 33.68 9.07 2.55
CA ASP A 253 33.17 8.69 3.88
C ASP A 253 32.34 9.80 4.56
N VAL A 254 31.79 10.72 3.76
CA VAL A 254 30.87 11.75 4.24
C VAL A 254 29.56 11.08 4.62
N THR A 255 29.22 11.19 5.90
CA THR A 255 27.98 10.69 6.45
C THR A 255 26.94 11.81 6.47
N THR A 256 25.77 11.55 5.92
CA THR A 256 24.65 12.50 5.90
C THR A 256 23.38 11.79 6.36
N THR A 257 22.53 12.51 7.10
CA THR A 257 21.20 12.04 7.46
C THR A 257 20.17 13.02 6.93
N PHE A 258 19.07 12.51 6.38
CA PHE A 258 17.93 13.32 5.99
C PHE A 258 16.62 12.58 6.24
N THR A 259 15.54 13.34 6.36
CA THR A 259 14.18 12.84 6.52
C THR A 259 13.38 13.12 5.26
N ARG A 260 12.61 12.14 4.79
CA ARG A 260 11.72 12.27 3.64
C ARG A 260 10.27 12.04 4.07
N GLU A 261 9.48 13.11 3.97
CA GLU A 261 8.02 13.02 4.03
C GLU A 261 7.49 12.35 2.75
N TRP A 262 6.34 11.68 2.86
CA TRP A 262 5.67 11.10 1.70
C TRP A 262 5.08 12.21 0.81
N LYS A 263 5.38 12.17 -0.48
CA LYS A 263 4.57 12.82 -1.51
C LYS A 263 3.35 11.95 -1.77
N ILE A 264 2.17 12.46 -1.47
CA ILE A 264 0.91 11.70 -1.47
C ILE A 264 0.02 12.18 -2.60
N VAL A 265 0.06 11.48 -3.73
CA VAL A 265 -0.72 11.83 -4.92
C VAL A 265 -1.88 10.86 -5.10
N SER A 266 -2.97 11.31 -5.73
CA SER A 266 -4.13 10.49 -6.04
C SER A 266 -4.39 10.52 -7.55
N LYS A 267 -4.64 9.35 -8.15
CA LYS A 267 -5.04 9.25 -9.56
C LYS A 267 -6.49 9.68 -9.83
N PHE A 268 -7.23 10.10 -8.79
CA PHE A 268 -8.62 10.55 -8.88
C PHE A 268 -8.77 12.06 -8.95
N TYR A 269 -7.64 12.77 -8.92
CA TYR A 269 -7.60 14.20 -9.17
C TYR A 269 -7.84 14.53 -10.67
N ASP A 270 -7.53 13.58 -11.55
CA ASP A 270 -7.77 13.64 -13.00
C ASP A 270 -9.23 13.35 -13.40
#